data_AF-A0A922FHA8-F1
#
_entry.id   AF-A0A922FHA8-F1
#
_cell.length_a   1.000
_cell.length_b   1.000
_cell.length_c   1.000
_cell.angle_alpha   90.00
_cell.angle_beta   90.00
_cell.angle_gamma   90.00
#
_symmetry.space_group_name_H-M   'P 1'
#
loop_
_entity.id
_entity.type
_entity.pdbx_description
1 polymer ?
#
loop_
_entity_poly.entity_id
_entity_poly.type
_entity_poly.pdbx_seq_one_letter_code
_entity_poly.pdbx_strand_id
1 'polypeptide(L)'
;MAKLLILVLVVVGLMGPGWSAETGREAPWRIHTLFSVECQNYFDWQTVGLMHSFRKARQPGPITRLLSCTEEEKKNYRGMGLAPTVEVPSMSRHPRTGDWYPAINKPAGVVHWLKHSKDADNVDWVVILDADMIIRGPIIPWELGAEKGKPVAAYYGYLIGCDNALAKLHTKHPELCDKVGGLLAMHIDDLRALAPLWLSKTEEVREDRAHWSTNLTGDIYGKGWISEMYGYSFGAAEVGLQHKINDNLMIYPGYIPREGVEPILLHYGLPFSVGNWSFSKLDHHEDDVVYDCDRLFPEPPFPREVHLMESDPNKRRALFLSIECIHTLNEGLLLQHKANGCPKPTGSKYLSFLRSKTFAELTRPKLLTPATIQTEKESIQTVPKQFIAEPGGQYPKIHTIFSTECIKYFDWQTVGLVHSFHLSGQPGNITRLLSCSDEDLKQYTGHDLAPTHYVPSMSKHPLTGD
;
A
#
# COMPACT_ATOMS: atom_id res chain seq x y z
N MET A 1 -67.28 -1.54 -47.69
CA MET A 1 -65.82 -1.52 -47.90
C MET A 1 -65.18 -0.60 -46.88
N ALA A 2 -64.20 -1.14 -46.14
CA ALA A 2 -63.17 -0.54 -45.29
C ALA A 2 -63.49 0.72 -44.45
N LYS A 3 -63.59 0.54 -43.12
CA LYS A 3 -63.26 1.58 -42.13
C LYS A 3 -61.74 1.54 -41.88
N LEU A 4 -61.11 2.68 -42.11
CA LEU A 4 -59.69 2.96 -41.99
C LEU A 4 -59.27 2.94 -40.50
N LEU A 5 -58.36 2.04 -40.10
CA LEU A 5 -57.68 2.09 -38.81
C LEU A 5 -56.48 3.04 -38.93
N ILE A 6 -56.51 4.16 -38.21
CA ILE A 6 -55.36 5.07 -38.09
C ILE A 6 -54.48 4.55 -36.94
N LEU A 7 -53.29 4.08 -37.29
CA LEU A 7 -52.25 3.69 -36.34
C LEU A 7 -51.54 4.97 -35.85
N VAL A 8 -51.68 5.30 -34.57
CA VAL A 8 -50.94 6.39 -33.93
C VAL A 8 -49.52 5.90 -33.64
N LEU A 9 -48.55 6.37 -34.42
CA LEU A 9 -47.11 6.22 -34.18
C LEU A 9 -46.68 7.23 -33.10
N VAL A 10 -46.40 6.75 -31.89
CA VAL A 10 -45.72 7.54 -30.86
C VAL A 10 -44.22 7.44 -31.12
N VAL A 11 -43.62 8.53 -31.61
CA VAL A 11 -42.17 8.70 -31.70
C VAL A 11 -41.68 9.23 -30.36
N VAL A 12 -41.09 8.35 -29.53
CA VAL A 12 -40.27 8.78 -28.38
C VAL A 12 -38.82 8.85 -28.87
N GLY A 13 -38.26 10.06 -28.87
CA GLY A 13 -36.86 10.30 -29.22
C GLY A 13 -35.92 9.71 -28.17
N LEU A 14 -35.06 8.79 -28.60
CA LEU A 14 -33.89 8.33 -27.85
C LEU A 14 -32.70 9.23 -28.20
N MET A 15 -32.38 10.17 -27.31
CA MET A 15 -31.07 10.82 -27.27
C MET A 15 -30.36 10.41 -25.98
N GLY A 16 -29.24 9.71 -26.14
CA GLY A 16 -28.26 9.42 -25.11
C GLY A 16 -27.10 8.64 -25.73
N PRO A 17 -25.90 9.23 -25.88
CA PRO A 17 -24.77 8.51 -26.43
C PRO A 17 -24.29 7.49 -25.39
N GLY A 18 -24.33 6.22 -25.78
CA GLY A 18 -23.90 5.08 -24.98
C GLY A 18 -22.52 5.30 -24.38
N TRP A 19 -22.48 5.36 -23.05
CA TRP A 19 -21.30 4.95 -22.32
C TRP A 19 -21.04 3.49 -22.67
N SER A 20 -19.94 3.26 -23.37
CA SER A 20 -19.34 1.94 -23.45
C SER A 20 -19.13 1.47 -22.02
N ALA A 21 -19.89 0.46 -21.62
CA ALA A 21 -19.55 -0.33 -20.46
C ALA A 21 -18.21 -0.99 -20.78
N GLU A 22 -17.12 -0.37 -20.36
CA GLU A 22 -15.90 -1.11 -20.09
C GLU A 22 -16.31 -2.21 -19.13
N THR A 23 -16.26 -3.45 -19.63
CA THR A 23 -16.32 -4.65 -18.81
C THR A 23 -15.11 -4.60 -17.88
N GLY A 24 -15.24 -3.87 -16.77
CA GLY A 24 -14.30 -3.91 -15.67
C GLY A 24 -14.24 -5.36 -15.22
N ARG A 25 -13.09 -6.00 -15.39
CA ARG A 25 -12.80 -7.24 -14.67
C ARG A 25 -13.11 -6.93 -13.20
N GLU A 26 -14.13 -7.56 -12.63
CA GLU A 26 -14.32 -7.52 -11.19
C GLU A 26 -12.99 -7.92 -10.56
N ALA A 27 -12.47 -7.06 -9.67
CA ALA A 27 -11.21 -7.34 -9.00
C ALA A 27 -11.34 -8.71 -8.32
N PRO A 28 -10.33 -9.59 -8.43
CA PRO A 28 -10.43 -10.95 -7.91
C PRO A 28 -10.64 -11.00 -6.39
N TRP A 29 -10.37 -9.88 -5.70
CA TRP A 29 -10.48 -9.76 -4.25
C TRP A 29 -11.04 -8.40 -3.84
N ARG A 30 -11.64 -8.35 -2.66
CA ARG A 30 -12.23 -7.15 -2.06
C ARG A 30 -11.17 -6.40 -1.25
N ILE A 31 -11.00 -5.12 -1.55
CA ILE A 31 -10.05 -4.22 -0.86
C ILE A 31 -10.83 -3.24 0.01
N HIS A 32 -10.31 -2.91 1.19
CA HIS A 32 -10.80 -1.82 2.02
C HIS A 32 -9.63 -0.93 2.49
N THR A 33 -9.75 0.38 2.34
CA THR A 33 -8.74 1.34 2.84
C THR A 33 -9.15 1.92 4.18
N LEU A 34 -8.24 1.96 5.15
CA LEU A 34 -8.45 2.57 6.47
C LEU A 34 -7.46 3.70 6.69
N PHE A 35 -7.90 4.72 7.42
CA PHE A 35 -7.01 5.73 7.99
C PHE A 35 -7.58 6.23 9.32
N SER A 36 -6.71 6.61 10.25
CA SER A 36 -7.09 7.03 11.60
C SER A 36 -6.86 8.52 11.80
N VAL A 37 -7.80 9.20 12.45
CA VAL A 37 -7.72 10.63 12.76
C VAL A 37 -8.44 10.97 14.07
N GLU A 38 -8.25 12.20 14.54
CA GLU A 38 -8.96 12.79 15.68
C GLU A 38 -9.92 13.91 15.26
N CYS A 39 -10.86 14.27 16.14
CA CYS A 39 -11.84 15.36 15.94
C CYS A 39 -11.20 16.76 16.01
N GLN A 40 -10.26 17.08 15.11
CA GLN A 40 -9.53 18.35 15.11
C GLN A 40 -9.37 18.90 13.69
N ASN A 41 -9.31 20.24 13.57
CA ASN A 41 -9.11 20.91 12.28
C ASN A 41 -7.85 20.42 11.56
N TYR A 42 -6.79 20.11 12.32
CA TYR A 42 -5.56 19.51 11.82
C TYR A 42 -5.80 18.31 10.91
N PHE A 43 -6.69 17.40 11.33
CA PHE A 43 -7.01 16.20 10.57
C PHE A 43 -8.12 16.41 9.54
N ASP A 44 -8.92 17.47 9.66
CA ASP A 44 -9.98 17.77 8.69
C ASP A 44 -9.40 18.11 7.32
N TRP A 45 -8.41 19.02 7.26
CA TRP A 45 -7.79 19.38 5.99
C TRP A 45 -6.95 18.24 5.40
N GLN A 46 -6.35 17.40 6.25
CA GLN A 46 -5.66 16.18 5.83
C GLN A 46 -6.65 15.16 5.25
N THR A 47 -7.80 14.98 5.89
CA THR A 47 -8.89 14.11 5.40
C THR A 47 -9.37 14.57 4.02
N VAL A 48 -9.53 15.88 3.80
CA VAL A 48 -9.89 16.42 2.48
C VAL A 48 -8.85 16.05 1.42
N GLY A 49 -7.56 16.21 1.74
CA GLY A 49 -6.45 15.84 0.87
C GLY A 49 -6.44 14.36 0.50
N LEU A 50 -6.53 13.49 1.51
CA LEU A 50 -6.54 12.04 1.33
C LEU A 50 -7.77 11.59 0.53
N MET A 51 -8.97 12.04 0.89
CA MET A 51 -10.21 11.65 0.19
C MET A 51 -10.25 12.17 -1.25
N HIS A 52 -9.71 13.35 -1.52
CA HIS A 52 -9.58 13.86 -2.88
C HIS A 52 -8.61 13.01 -3.71
N SER A 53 -7.40 12.78 -3.18
CA SER A 53 -6.39 11.98 -3.87
C SER A 53 -6.81 10.51 -4.06
N PHE A 54 -7.52 9.91 -3.10
CA PHE A 54 -8.14 8.58 -3.20
C PHE A 54 -9.05 8.46 -4.43
N ARG A 55 -9.98 9.41 -4.59
CA ARG A 55 -10.90 9.44 -5.75
C ARG A 55 -10.14 9.69 -7.05
N LYS A 56 -9.19 10.62 -7.02
CA LYS A 56 -8.40 11.01 -8.19
C LYS A 56 -7.54 9.86 -8.71
N ALA A 57 -6.90 9.13 -7.81
CA ALA A 57 -6.08 7.96 -8.10
C ALA A 57 -6.90 6.75 -8.59
N ARG A 58 -8.23 6.79 -8.43
CA ARG A 58 -9.14 5.66 -8.70
C ARG A 58 -8.79 4.44 -7.84
N GLN A 59 -8.46 4.68 -6.57
CA GLN A 59 -8.25 3.60 -5.61
C GLN A 59 -9.51 2.72 -5.54
N PRO A 60 -9.41 1.40 -5.74
CA PRO A 60 -10.58 0.53 -5.67
C PRO A 60 -10.97 0.23 -4.23
N GLY A 61 -12.23 -0.20 -4.07
CA GLY A 61 -12.81 -0.53 -2.79
C GLY A 61 -13.27 0.69 -1.99
N PRO A 62 -14.00 0.48 -0.88
CA PRO A 62 -14.34 1.53 0.07
C PRO A 62 -13.12 2.05 0.85
N ILE A 63 -13.27 3.26 1.37
CA ILE A 63 -12.37 3.87 2.36
C ILE A 63 -13.16 4.24 3.60
N THR A 64 -12.63 3.92 4.78
CA THR A 64 -13.23 4.27 6.07
C THR A 64 -12.24 5.04 6.94
N ARG A 65 -12.73 6.16 7.46
CA ARG A 65 -12.07 6.97 8.47
C ARG A 65 -12.40 6.43 9.86
N LEU A 66 -11.39 6.10 10.63
CA LEU A 66 -11.49 5.73 12.04
C LEU A 66 -11.32 7.01 12.85
N LEU A 67 -12.44 7.55 13.34
CA LEU A 67 -12.48 8.87 13.97
C LEU A 67 -12.54 8.72 15.49
N SER A 68 -11.42 9.05 16.15
CA SER A 68 -11.29 9.08 17.61
C SER A 68 -11.60 10.46 18.15
N CYS A 69 -12.64 10.57 18.98
CA CYS A 69 -13.02 11.85 19.59
C CYS A 69 -13.27 11.69 21.08
N THR A 70 -12.88 12.69 21.84
CA THR A 70 -13.43 12.89 23.18
C THR A 70 -14.88 13.39 23.10
N GLU A 71 -15.66 13.17 24.15
CA GLU A 71 -17.03 13.70 24.26
C GLU A 71 -17.08 15.23 24.15
N GLU A 72 -16.00 15.92 24.51
CA GLU A 72 -15.91 17.38 24.40
C GLU A 72 -15.68 17.83 22.96
N GLU A 73 -14.69 17.24 22.28
CA GLU A 73 -14.40 17.54 20.87
C GLU A 73 -15.63 17.27 19.98
N LYS A 74 -16.34 16.18 20.26
CA LYS A 74 -17.49 15.74 19.46
C LYS A 74 -18.65 16.75 19.45
N LYS A 75 -18.90 17.47 20.55
CA LYS A 75 -20.07 18.35 20.70
C LYS A 75 -20.18 19.40 19.59
N ASN A 76 -19.04 19.91 19.14
CA ASN A 76 -18.98 20.98 18.13
C ASN A 76 -18.21 20.55 16.87
N TYR A 77 -17.96 19.26 16.70
CA TYR A 77 -17.18 18.78 15.56
C TYR A 77 -17.96 18.90 14.25
N ARG A 78 -17.37 19.64 13.29
CA ARG A 78 -18.00 19.95 11.99
C ARG A 78 -17.64 18.92 10.90
N GLY A 79 -16.62 18.12 11.11
CA GLY A 79 -15.98 17.30 10.07
C GLY A 79 -16.58 15.92 9.86
N MET A 80 -17.74 15.59 10.45
CA MET A 80 -18.34 14.25 10.33
C MET A 80 -18.59 13.82 8.87
N GLY A 81 -18.93 14.78 7.99
CA GLY A 81 -19.24 14.52 6.59
C GLY A 81 -18.03 14.44 5.65
N LEU A 82 -16.80 14.57 6.13
CA LEU A 82 -15.60 14.65 5.26
C LEU A 82 -15.23 13.29 4.61
N ALA A 83 -15.58 12.18 5.26
CA ALA A 83 -15.31 10.83 4.78
C ALA A 83 -16.33 9.82 5.34
N PRO A 84 -16.54 8.65 4.70
CA PRO A 84 -17.23 7.53 5.36
C PRO A 84 -16.51 7.21 6.68
N THR A 85 -17.23 7.28 7.80
CA THR A 85 -16.62 7.33 9.13
C THR A 85 -17.18 6.24 10.03
N VAL A 86 -16.28 5.55 10.72
CA VAL A 86 -16.60 4.76 11.92
C VAL A 86 -16.04 5.53 13.11
N GLU A 87 -16.92 5.91 14.02
CA GLU A 87 -16.53 6.50 15.30
C GLU A 87 -15.92 5.41 16.17
N VAL A 88 -14.74 5.70 16.73
CA VAL A 88 -14.03 4.78 17.62
C VAL A 88 -13.75 5.48 18.95
N PRO A 89 -13.70 4.75 20.08
CA PRO A 89 -13.35 5.35 21.36
C PRO A 89 -11.98 6.03 21.30
N SER A 90 -11.89 7.25 21.84
CA SER A 90 -10.58 7.88 22.03
C SER A 90 -9.82 7.18 23.15
N MET A 91 -8.61 6.76 22.83
CA MET A 91 -7.60 6.27 23.76
C MET A 91 -6.47 7.30 23.94
N SER A 92 -6.61 8.53 23.42
CA SER A 92 -5.60 9.59 23.53
C SER A 92 -5.17 9.83 24.98
N ARG A 93 -6.08 9.64 25.93
CA ARG A 93 -5.75 9.58 27.35
C ARG A 93 -5.97 8.15 27.85
N HIS A 94 -4.90 7.46 28.18
CA HIS A 94 -4.95 6.05 28.54
C HIS A 94 -5.82 5.84 29.81
N PRO A 95 -6.82 4.94 29.78
CA PRO A 95 -7.84 4.86 30.83
C PRO A 95 -7.30 4.40 32.18
N ARG A 96 -6.17 3.69 32.23
CA ARG A 96 -5.57 3.18 33.48
C ARG A 96 -4.48 4.10 34.04
N THR A 97 -3.58 4.57 33.17
CA THR A 97 -2.39 5.32 33.58
C THR A 97 -2.58 6.83 33.50
N GLY A 98 -3.60 7.31 32.77
CA GLY A 98 -3.83 8.72 32.51
C GLY A 98 -2.81 9.36 31.56
N ASP A 99 -1.87 8.58 31.00
CA ASP A 99 -0.89 9.05 30.03
C ASP A 99 -1.58 9.63 28.79
N TRP A 100 -1.09 10.76 28.30
CA TRP A 100 -1.59 11.36 27.07
C TRP A 100 -0.70 10.94 25.91
N TYR A 101 -1.24 10.12 25.02
CA TYR A 101 -0.57 9.58 23.85
C TYR A 101 -1.57 9.34 22.70
N PRO A 102 -1.84 10.36 21.86
CA PRO A 102 -2.88 10.27 20.83
C PRO A 102 -2.63 9.20 19.76
N ALA A 103 -1.37 8.91 19.43
CA ALA A 103 -1.06 7.94 18.38
C ALA A 103 -1.59 6.51 18.65
N ILE A 104 -1.84 6.14 19.91
CA ILE A 104 -2.48 4.85 20.27
C ILE A 104 -3.89 4.68 19.68
N ASN A 105 -4.54 5.78 19.28
CA ASN A 105 -5.84 5.73 18.62
C ASN A 105 -5.81 4.90 17.34
N LYS A 106 -4.68 4.86 16.61
CA LYS A 106 -4.57 4.10 15.37
C LYS A 106 -4.75 2.59 15.61
N PRO A 107 -3.95 1.91 16.45
CA PRO A 107 -4.20 0.50 16.76
C PRO A 107 -5.53 0.25 17.46
N ALA A 108 -5.94 1.14 18.38
CA ALA A 108 -7.22 1.00 19.08
C ALA A 108 -8.43 1.07 18.11
N GLY A 109 -8.38 2.01 17.16
CA GLY A 109 -9.40 2.17 16.14
C GLY A 109 -9.47 0.98 15.19
N VAL A 110 -8.32 0.41 14.80
CA VAL A 110 -8.28 -0.80 13.96
C VAL A 110 -8.91 -1.99 14.70
N VAL A 111 -8.55 -2.21 15.98
CA VAL A 111 -9.19 -3.25 16.81
C VAL A 111 -10.70 -3.03 16.90
N HIS A 112 -11.13 -1.79 17.10
CA HIS A 112 -12.56 -1.45 17.16
C HIS A 112 -13.27 -1.74 15.84
N TRP A 113 -12.70 -1.33 14.72
CA TRP A 113 -13.26 -1.55 13.39
C TRP A 113 -13.41 -3.05 13.08
N LEU A 114 -12.39 -3.87 13.36
CA LEU A 114 -12.46 -5.32 13.17
C LEU A 114 -13.57 -5.98 14.00
N LYS A 115 -13.88 -5.43 15.17
CA LYS A 115 -14.87 -6.01 16.09
C LYS A 115 -16.31 -5.56 15.80
N HIS A 116 -16.48 -4.35 15.27
CA HIS A 116 -17.79 -3.70 15.21
C HIS A 116 -18.26 -3.33 13.81
N SER A 117 -17.38 -3.29 12.81
CA SER A 117 -17.73 -2.93 11.44
C SER A 117 -18.15 -4.14 10.62
N LYS A 118 -19.30 -4.06 9.95
CA LYS A 118 -19.74 -5.06 8.96
C LYS A 118 -18.84 -5.10 7.72
N ASP A 119 -18.12 -4.03 7.45
CA ASP A 119 -17.18 -3.98 6.32
C ASP A 119 -16.00 -4.93 6.56
N ALA A 120 -15.57 -5.07 7.82
CA ALA A 120 -14.48 -5.96 8.20
C ALA A 120 -14.80 -7.45 8.00
N ASP A 121 -16.08 -7.82 7.91
CA ASP A 121 -16.52 -9.19 7.61
C ASP A 121 -16.47 -9.50 6.10
N ASN A 122 -16.44 -8.47 5.25
CA ASN A 122 -16.61 -8.57 3.80
C ASN A 122 -15.43 -8.02 3.00
N VAL A 123 -14.22 -8.17 3.52
CA VAL A 123 -12.96 -7.74 2.90
C VAL A 123 -11.96 -8.88 2.88
N ASP A 124 -11.10 -8.92 1.86
CA ASP A 124 -10.00 -9.88 1.77
C ASP A 124 -8.66 -9.20 2.05
N TRP A 125 -8.50 -7.94 1.61
CA TRP A 125 -7.28 -7.16 1.78
C TRP A 125 -7.54 -5.78 2.37
N VAL A 126 -6.71 -5.37 3.31
CA VAL A 126 -6.79 -4.06 3.96
C VAL A 126 -5.55 -3.24 3.65
N VAL A 127 -5.77 -1.98 3.28
CA VAL A 127 -4.72 -0.96 3.13
C VAL A 127 -4.90 0.07 4.24
N ILE A 128 -3.93 0.21 5.14
CA ILE A 128 -3.94 1.23 6.19
C ILE A 128 -2.96 2.34 5.80
N LEU A 129 -3.43 3.58 5.81
CA LEU A 129 -2.68 4.79 5.47
C LEU A 129 -2.69 5.79 6.63
N ASP A 130 -1.73 6.71 6.62
CA ASP A 130 -1.76 7.90 7.46
C ASP A 130 -2.58 9.01 6.78
N ALA A 131 -3.13 9.93 7.59
CA ALA A 131 -3.98 11.01 7.09
C ALA A 131 -3.21 12.05 6.28
N ASP A 132 -1.90 12.20 6.53
CA ASP A 132 -1.00 13.14 5.88
C ASP A 132 -0.38 12.57 4.58
N MET A 133 -1.20 11.88 3.78
CA MET A 133 -0.77 11.24 2.55
C MET A 133 -1.55 11.70 1.31
N ILE A 134 -0.86 11.76 0.17
CA ILE A 134 -1.46 11.96 -1.16
C ILE A 134 -1.28 10.71 -1.99
N ILE A 135 -2.40 10.09 -2.38
CA ILE A 135 -2.42 8.92 -3.26
C ILE A 135 -2.27 9.41 -4.70
N ARG A 136 -1.16 9.06 -5.34
CA ARG A 136 -0.88 9.37 -6.75
C ARG A 136 -1.31 8.26 -7.69
N GLY A 137 -1.44 7.02 -7.20
CA GLY A 137 -1.83 5.85 -7.99
C GLY A 137 -2.50 4.77 -7.14
N PRO A 138 -3.24 3.82 -7.74
CA PRO A 138 -3.86 2.74 -7.00
C PRO A 138 -2.84 1.89 -6.22
N ILE A 139 -3.18 1.59 -4.98
CA ILE A 139 -2.46 0.73 -4.04
C ILE A 139 -3.21 -0.61 -4.03
N ILE A 140 -2.77 -1.55 -4.86
CA ILE A 140 -3.40 -2.86 -5.03
C ILE A 140 -2.53 -3.93 -4.35
N PRO A 141 -2.94 -4.50 -3.20
CA PRO A 141 -2.06 -5.32 -2.38
C PRO A 141 -1.37 -6.47 -3.12
N TRP A 142 -2.10 -7.25 -3.93
CA TRP A 142 -1.52 -8.36 -4.68
C TRP A 142 -0.65 -7.93 -5.87
N GLU A 143 -0.88 -6.75 -6.47
CA GLU A 143 0.02 -6.20 -7.51
C GLU A 143 1.32 -5.68 -6.90
N LEU A 144 1.27 -5.25 -5.63
CA LEU A 144 2.46 -4.95 -4.82
C LEU A 144 3.16 -6.22 -4.33
N GLY A 145 2.57 -7.40 -4.58
CA GLY A 145 3.09 -8.69 -4.15
C GLY A 145 2.72 -9.08 -2.73
N ALA A 146 1.79 -8.42 -2.05
CA ALA A 146 1.34 -8.85 -0.74
C ALA A 146 0.77 -10.28 -0.80
N GLU A 147 1.12 -11.09 0.19
CA GLU A 147 0.63 -12.46 0.38
C GLU A 147 0.18 -12.61 1.85
N LYS A 148 -0.68 -13.58 2.14
CA LYS A 148 -1.01 -13.92 3.53
C LYS A 148 0.27 -14.32 4.28
N GLY A 149 0.50 -13.74 5.45
CA GLY A 149 1.74 -13.86 6.23
C GLY A 149 2.89 -12.96 5.75
N LYS A 150 2.77 -12.32 4.58
CA LYS A 150 3.79 -11.45 3.98
C LYS A 150 3.19 -10.13 3.48
N PRO A 151 2.80 -9.24 4.39
CA PRO A 151 2.27 -7.93 4.05
C PRO A 151 3.29 -7.08 3.28
N VAL A 152 2.83 -6.10 2.51
CA VAL A 152 3.68 -5.07 1.92
C VAL A 152 3.62 -3.82 2.79
N ALA A 153 4.78 -3.21 3.06
CA ALA A 153 4.84 -1.96 3.77
C ALA A 153 5.98 -1.05 3.29
N ALA A 154 5.87 0.25 3.57
CA ALA A 154 6.94 1.19 3.33
C ALA A 154 8.03 1.11 4.41
N TYR A 155 9.26 1.45 4.04
CA TYR A 155 10.42 1.38 4.93
C TYR A 155 10.52 2.58 5.88
N TYR A 156 10.65 2.32 7.18
CA TYR A 156 10.87 3.32 8.24
C TYR A 156 12.22 3.08 8.93
N GLY A 157 13.32 3.42 8.25
CA GLY A 157 14.68 3.15 8.72
C GLY A 157 15.06 3.78 10.07
N TYR A 158 14.31 4.78 10.56
CA TYR A 158 14.51 5.40 11.86
C TYR A 158 14.06 4.53 13.05
N LEU A 159 13.36 3.41 12.80
CA LEU A 159 13.00 2.42 13.83
C LEU A 159 14.21 1.54 14.23
N ILE A 160 15.29 2.16 14.70
CA ILE A 160 16.55 1.47 15.03
C ILE A 160 16.42 0.44 16.17
N GLY A 161 15.33 0.51 16.94
CA GLY A 161 14.98 -0.41 18.03
C GLY A 161 14.78 -1.85 17.59
N CYS A 162 14.45 -2.08 16.31
CA CYS A 162 14.41 -3.43 15.75
C CYS A 162 15.78 -4.13 15.75
N ASP A 163 16.89 -3.37 15.71
CA ASP A 163 18.25 -3.93 15.60
C ASP A 163 18.97 -3.97 16.95
N ASN A 164 18.31 -3.62 18.06
CA ASN A 164 18.99 -3.45 19.35
C ASN A 164 18.24 -4.13 20.51
N ALA A 165 18.58 -3.75 21.74
CA ALA A 165 18.01 -4.33 22.95
C ALA A 165 16.48 -4.14 23.03
N LEU A 166 15.92 -3.08 22.44
CA LEU A 166 14.49 -2.78 22.49
C LEU A 166 13.64 -3.93 21.92
N ALA A 167 14.02 -4.49 20.77
CA ALA A 167 13.34 -5.67 20.21
C ALA A 167 13.37 -6.87 21.16
N LYS A 168 14.51 -7.12 21.81
CA LYS A 168 14.64 -8.25 22.75
C LYS A 168 13.83 -8.08 24.04
N LEU A 169 13.53 -6.84 24.40
CA LEU A 169 12.70 -6.52 25.56
C LEU A 169 11.21 -6.73 25.24
N HIS A 170 10.79 -6.36 24.03
CA HIS A 170 9.37 -6.25 23.68
C HIS A 170 8.85 -7.29 22.68
N THR A 171 9.69 -8.19 22.17
CA THR A 171 9.23 -9.33 21.37
C THR A 171 10.05 -10.59 21.63
N LYS A 172 9.39 -11.74 21.55
CA LYS A 172 10.04 -13.07 21.54
C LYS A 172 10.71 -13.39 20.21
N HIS A 173 10.39 -12.64 19.17
CA HIS A 173 10.83 -12.84 17.79
C HIS A 173 11.57 -11.61 17.25
N PRO A 174 12.67 -11.16 17.90
CA PRO A 174 13.40 -9.98 17.45
C PRO A 174 13.94 -10.12 16.02
N GLU A 175 14.15 -11.36 15.53
CA GLU A 175 14.54 -11.67 14.16
C GLU A 175 13.47 -11.34 13.10
N LEU A 176 12.22 -11.11 13.53
CA LEU A 176 11.10 -10.74 12.67
C LEU A 176 10.69 -9.26 12.82
N CYS A 177 11.48 -8.45 13.54
CA CYS A 177 11.20 -7.01 13.66
C CYS A 177 11.57 -6.28 12.37
N ASP A 178 10.58 -6.06 11.52
CA ASP A 178 10.73 -5.25 10.32
C ASP A 178 10.56 -3.75 10.64
N LYS A 179 11.40 -2.89 10.05
CA LYS A 179 11.33 -1.44 10.20
C LYS A 179 10.33 -0.83 9.21
N VAL A 180 9.06 -0.87 9.56
CA VAL A 180 7.97 -0.55 8.61
C VAL A 180 6.94 0.41 9.16
N GLY A 181 6.27 1.13 8.27
CA GLY A 181 5.13 1.97 8.61
C GLY A 181 4.63 2.82 7.45
N GLY A 182 3.69 3.73 7.72
CA GLY A 182 3.08 4.60 6.72
C GLY A 182 2.06 3.88 5.86
N LEU A 183 2.54 3.15 4.84
CA LEU A 183 1.72 2.26 4.02
C LEU A 183 1.77 0.86 4.60
N LEU A 184 0.61 0.29 4.92
CA LEU A 184 0.48 -1.11 5.35
C LEU A 184 -0.58 -1.81 4.50
N ALA A 185 -0.20 -2.81 3.70
CA ALA A 185 -1.10 -3.56 2.83
C ALA A 185 -1.03 -5.06 3.17
N MET A 186 -2.12 -5.64 3.68
CA MET A 186 -2.11 -6.99 4.23
C MET A 186 -3.44 -7.72 4.07
N HIS A 187 -3.41 -9.04 4.22
CA HIS A 187 -4.62 -9.87 4.21
C HIS A 187 -5.42 -9.65 5.51
N ILE A 188 -6.75 -9.72 5.45
CA ILE A 188 -7.63 -9.48 6.61
C ILE A 188 -7.32 -10.41 7.79
N ASP A 189 -6.98 -11.66 7.52
CA ASP A 189 -6.63 -12.63 8.58
C ASP A 189 -5.35 -12.26 9.32
N ASP A 190 -4.36 -11.70 8.61
CA ASP A 190 -3.13 -11.20 9.23
C ASP A 190 -3.44 -10.01 10.11
N LEU A 191 -4.29 -9.08 9.64
CA LEU A 191 -4.73 -7.93 10.41
C LEU A 191 -5.51 -8.35 11.67
N ARG A 192 -6.36 -9.38 11.59
CA ARG A 192 -7.11 -9.91 12.74
C ARG A 192 -6.19 -10.50 13.81
N ALA A 193 -5.11 -11.18 13.41
CA ALA A 193 -4.12 -11.69 14.34
C ALA A 193 -3.28 -10.55 14.94
N LEU A 194 -2.87 -9.60 14.10
CA LEU A 194 -1.97 -8.51 14.46
C LEU A 194 -2.63 -7.45 15.36
N ALA A 195 -3.83 -6.98 15.04
CA ALA A 195 -4.39 -5.77 15.65
C ALA A 195 -4.44 -5.79 17.19
N PRO A 196 -4.83 -6.90 17.87
CA PRO A 196 -4.77 -6.96 19.33
C PRO A 196 -3.35 -6.83 19.89
N LEU A 197 -2.35 -7.41 19.20
CA LEU A 197 -0.95 -7.32 19.60
C LEU A 197 -0.34 -5.96 19.27
N TRP A 198 -0.75 -5.33 18.18
CA TRP A 198 -0.34 -3.96 17.88
C TRP A 198 -0.74 -3.02 19.01
N LEU A 199 -1.99 -3.10 19.48
CA LEU A 199 -2.46 -2.29 20.62
C LEU A 199 -1.69 -2.63 21.91
N SER A 200 -1.59 -3.90 22.28
CA SER A 200 -0.94 -4.27 23.55
C SER A 200 0.57 -3.98 23.56
N LYS A 201 1.27 -4.22 22.45
CA LYS A 201 2.70 -3.87 22.31
C LYS A 201 2.93 -2.37 22.28
N THR A 202 1.97 -1.59 21.74
CA THR A 202 2.02 -0.13 21.86
C THR A 202 1.96 0.30 23.33
N GLU A 203 1.05 -0.27 24.13
CA GLU A 203 0.99 0.00 25.57
C GLU A 203 2.30 -0.40 26.26
N GLU A 204 2.85 -1.58 25.96
CA GLU A 204 4.08 -2.10 26.55
C GLU A 204 5.29 -1.17 26.32
N VAL A 205 5.52 -0.75 25.06
CA VAL A 205 6.62 0.16 24.69
C VAL A 205 6.37 1.56 25.26
N ARG A 206 5.12 1.99 25.33
CA ARG A 206 4.76 3.31 25.89
C ARG A 206 4.96 3.35 27.40
N GLU A 207 4.70 2.25 28.11
CA GLU A 207 4.93 2.20 29.56
C GLU A 207 6.42 2.10 29.91
N ASP A 208 7.26 1.59 29.00
CA ASP A 208 8.71 1.50 29.17
C ASP A 208 9.45 2.84 28.93
N ARG A 209 9.16 3.81 29.80
CA ARG A 209 9.76 5.15 29.77
C ARG A 209 11.28 5.15 29.94
N ALA A 210 11.85 4.08 30.51
CA ALA A 210 13.29 3.96 30.72
C ALA A 210 14.06 3.80 29.40
N HIS A 211 13.40 3.30 28.35
CA HIS A 211 14.03 2.99 27.07
C HIS A 211 13.60 3.91 25.92
N TRP A 212 12.97 5.06 26.22
CA TRP A 212 12.56 6.04 25.20
C TRP A 212 13.70 6.83 24.54
N SER A 213 14.94 6.68 25.02
CA SER A 213 16.06 7.48 24.56
C SER A 213 16.30 7.33 23.05
N THR A 214 16.67 8.43 22.39
CA THR A 214 16.87 8.49 20.93
C THR A 214 17.87 7.46 20.40
N ASN A 215 18.88 7.09 21.19
CA ASN A 215 19.87 6.07 20.82
C ASN A 215 19.30 4.63 20.84
N LEU A 216 18.17 4.40 21.50
CA LEU A 216 17.49 3.10 21.53
C LEU A 216 16.33 3.05 20.53
N THR A 217 15.53 4.11 20.49
CA THR A 217 14.29 4.13 19.70
C THR A 217 14.43 4.83 18.35
N GLY A 218 15.42 5.72 18.18
CA GLY A 218 15.43 6.65 17.04
C GLY A 218 14.35 7.73 17.13
N ASP A 219 13.61 7.82 18.25
CA ASP A 219 12.69 8.92 18.52
C ASP A 219 13.50 10.20 18.71
N ILE A 220 13.39 11.13 17.76
CA ILE A 220 14.12 12.41 17.79
C ILE A 220 13.78 13.28 19.00
N TYR A 221 12.62 13.05 19.62
CA TYR A 221 12.20 13.77 20.83
C TYR A 221 12.61 13.04 22.12
N GLY A 222 12.90 11.75 22.04
CA GLY A 222 13.18 10.90 23.20
C GLY A 222 12.00 10.88 24.19
N LYS A 223 10.76 10.93 23.69
CA LYS A 223 9.52 11.00 24.49
C LYS A 223 8.56 9.84 24.22
N GLY A 224 9.03 8.81 23.54
CA GLY A 224 8.23 7.66 23.14
C GLY A 224 7.13 8.02 22.15
N TRP A 225 7.34 9.02 21.29
CA TRP A 225 6.31 9.46 20.32
C TRP A 225 5.99 8.37 19.29
N ILE A 226 7.00 7.61 18.89
CA ILE A 226 6.89 6.52 17.91
C ILE A 226 6.62 5.15 18.54
N SER A 227 6.12 5.10 19.79
CA SER A 227 5.82 3.83 20.50
C SER A 227 4.83 2.95 19.74
N GLU A 228 3.86 3.56 19.06
CA GLU A 228 2.85 2.88 18.24
C GLU A 228 3.45 2.18 17.01
N MET A 229 4.49 2.77 16.41
CA MET A 229 5.20 2.18 15.27
C MET A 229 6.01 0.95 15.71
N TYR A 230 6.60 1.01 16.91
CA TYR A 230 7.22 -0.16 17.53
C TYR A 230 6.19 -1.20 17.95
N GLY A 231 5.04 -0.77 18.48
CA GLY A 231 3.92 -1.64 18.78
C GLY A 231 3.46 -2.43 17.56
N TYR A 232 3.40 -1.80 16.38
CA TYR A 232 3.13 -2.48 15.12
C TYR A 232 4.19 -3.53 14.81
N SER A 233 5.47 -3.12 14.78
CA SER A 233 6.59 -3.96 14.34
C SER A 233 6.78 -5.17 15.27
N PHE A 234 6.70 -4.96 16.58
CA PHE A 234 6.77 -6.04 17.58
C PHE A 234 5.52 -6.93 17.57
N GLY A 235 4.34 -6.34 17.40
CA GLY A 235 3.10 -7.11 17.25
C GLY A 235 3.12 -8.02 16.02
N ALA A 236 3.64 -7.51 14.90
CA ALA A 236 3.80 -8.26 13.65
C ALA A 236 4.82 -9.39 13.78
N ALA A 237 5.92 -9.15 14.49
CA ALA A 237 6.88 -10.20 14.83
C ALA A 237 6.25 -11.32 15.67
N GLU A 238 5.41 -11.00 16.66
CA GLU A 238 4.74 -11.98 17.52
C GLU A 238 3.75 -12.88 16.77
N VAL A 239 3.11 -12.38 15.71
CA VAL A 239 2.25 -13.20 14.83
C VAL A 239 2.99 -13.84 13.66
N GLY A 240 4.30 -13.65 13.55
CA GLY A 240 5.14 -14.28 12.53
C GLY A 240 5.07 -13.64 11.15
N LEU A 241 4.65 -12.37 11.03
CA LEU A 241 4.59 -11.68 9.74
C LEU A 241 6.00 -11.32 9.24
N GLN A 242 6.19 -11.42 7.92
CA GLN A 242 7.44 -11.05 7.26
C GLN A 242 7.17 -10.10 6.11
N HIS A 243 7.50 -8.83 6.28
CA HIS A 243 7.11 -7.80 5.32
C HIS A 243 7.90 -7.92 4.02
N LYS A 244 7.21 -7.66 2.91
CA LYS A 244 7.82 -7.24 1.65
C LYS A 244 7.99 -5.72 1.71
N ILE A 245 9.17 -5.31 2.15
CA ILE A 245 9.51 -3.90 2.36
C ILE A 245 9.83 -3.24 1.01
N ASN A 246 9.19 -2.11 0.75
CA ASN A 246 9.38 -1.34 -0.48
C ASN A 246 9.57 0.15 -0.19
N ASP A 247 10.76 0.65 -0.52
CA ASP A 247 11.21 2.04 -0.32
C ASP A 247 10.95 2.94 -1.56
N ASN A 248 10.26 2.39 -2.57
CA ASN A 248 9.99 3.02 -3.85
C ASN A 248 8.51 3.45 -4.02
N LEU A 249 7.59 2.89 -3.21
CA LEU A 249 6.15 3.19 -3.28
C LEU A 249 5.80 4.55 -2.71
N MET A 250 6.41 4.89 -1.58
CA MET A 250 6.11 6.09 -0.79
C MET A 250 7.33 6.99 -0.73
N ILE A 251 7.13 8.30 -0.86
CA ILE A 251 8.21 9.28 -0.73
C ILE A 251 7.75 10.51 0.07
N TYR A 252 8.67 11.09 0.82
CA TYR A 252 8.46 12.40 1.43
C TYR A 252 8.70 13.51 0.39
N PRO A 253 7.77 14.48 0.22
CA PRO A 253 8.07 15.72 -0.48
C PRO A 253 9.41 16.33 -0.03
N GLY A 254 10.19 16.84 -0.98
CA GLY A 254 11.56 17.31 -0.76
C GLY A 254 12.64 16.23 -0.94
N TYR A 255 12.29 14.95 -0.96
CA TYR A 255 13.24 13.86 -1.19
C TYR A 255 13.39 13.58 -2.69
N ILE A 256 14.60 13.19 -3.09
CA ILE A 256 14.89 12.85 -4.49
C ILE A 256 14.50 11.38 -4.73
N PRO A 257 13.53 11.10 -5.61
CA PRO A 257 13.17 9.71 -5.94
C PRO A 257 14.34 9.04 -6.66
N ARG A 258 14.48 7.72 -6.46
CA ARG A 258 15.45 6.91 -7.21
C ARG A 258 15.19 7.03 -8.72
N GLU A 259 16.25 6.90 -9.52
CA GLU A 259 16.14 6.96 -10.97
C GLU A 259 15.19 5.87 -11.49
N GLY A 260 14.28 6.23 -12.40
CA GLY A 260 13.28 5.30 -12.96
C GLY A 260 12.11 4.92 -12.05
N VAL A 261 12.19 5.16 -10.73
CA VAL A 261 11.13 4.82 -9.76
C VAL A 261 10.07 5.89 -9.74
N GLU A 262 8.80 5.60 -10.07
CA GLU A 262 7.66 6.50 -9.89
C GLU A 262 6.89 6.17 -8.60
N PRO A 263 6.98 7.01 -7.55
CA PRO A 263 6.26 6.79 -6.29
C PRO A 263 4.75 6.97 -6.48
N ILE A 264 3.95 6.09 -5.89
CA ILE A 264 2.49 6.16 -5.97
C ILE A 264 1.84 6.81 -4.74
N LEU A 265 2.63 7.14 -3.73
CA LEU A 265 2.19 7.72 -2.47
C LEU A 265 3.16 8.81 -2.01
N LEU A 266 2.63 9.98 -1.64
CA LEU A 266 3.41 11.02 -0.95
C LEU A 266 3.05 11.02 0.53
N HIS A 267 4.04 11.14 1.40
CA HIS A 267 3.84 11.33 2.84
C HIS A 267 4.36 12.70 3.24
N TYR A 268 3.48 13.67 3.50
CA TYR A 268 3.89 15.06 3.81
C TYR A 268 4.07 15.31 5.32
N GLY A 269 4.59 14.31 6.03
CA GLY A 269 4.82 14.36 7.48
C GLY A 269 5.96 15.28 7.91
N LEU A 270 6.84 15.67 7.00
CA LEU A 270 8.05 16.48 7.24
C LEU A 270 7.97 17.83 6.51
N PRO A 271 8.66 18.88 7.01
CA PRO A 271 8.77 20.14 6.31
C PRO A 271 9.59 20.00 5.01
N PHE A 272 9.21 20.74 3.98
CA PHE A 272 9.94 20.76 2.70
C PHE A 272 9.86 22.13 2.01
N SER A 273 10.77 22.35 1.05
CA SER A 273 10.90 23.64 0.34
C SER A 273 11.07 23.47 -1.16
N VAL A 274 10.63 24.48 -1.92
CA VAL A 274 10.82 24.63 -3.37
C VAL A 274 11.24 26.07 -3.64
N GLY A 275 12.54 26.29 -3.85
CA GLY A 275 13.11 27.64 -3.92
C GLY A 275 12.88 28.40 -2.62
N ASN A 276 12.24 29.57 -2.71
CA ASN A 276 11.92 30.41 -1.55
C ASN A 276 10.56 30.08 -0.90
N TRP A 277 9.82 29.13 -1.46
CA TRP A 277 8.54 28.68 -0.91
C TRP A 277 8.77 27.44 -0.05
N SER A 278 8.05 27.29 1.06
CA SER A 278 8.12 26.13 1.93
C SER A 278 6.75 25.77 2.49
N PHE A 279 6.61 24.52 2.95
CA PHE A 279 5.44 24.02 3.62
C PHE A 279 5.81 23.10 4.77
N SER A 280 5.08 23.23 5.88
CA SER A 280 5.14 22.35 7.04
C SER A 280 3.72 22.16 7.54
N LYS A 281 3.28 20.90 7.67
CA LYS A 281 1.94 20.62 8.21
C LYS A 281 1.76 21.14 9.65
N LEU A 282 2.84 21.20 10.42
CA LEU A 282 2.80 21.65 11.82
C LEU A 282 2.45 23.14 11.92
N ASP A 283 2.77 23.94 10.91
CA ASP A 283 2.42 25.37 10.86
C ASP A 283 0.91 25.57 10.65
N HIS A 284 0.20 24.51 10.26
CA HIS A 284 -1.24 24.47 9.97
C HIS A 284 -2.00 23.56 10.95
N HIS A 285 -1.49 23.40 12.18
CA HIS A 285 -2.11 22.53 13.19
C HIS A 285 -3.53 22.99 13.56
N GLU A 286 -3.71 24.29 13.80
CA GLU A 286 -4.99 24.86 14.23
C GLU A 286 -5.86 25.37 13.06
N ASP A 287 -5.37 25.24 11.82
CA ASP A 287 -5.98 25.86 10.65
C ASP A 287 -7.32 25.22 10.30
N ASP A 288 -8.39 26.00 10.38
CA ASP A 288 -9.74 25.62 10.01
C ASP A 288 -10.06 25.83 8.52
N VAL A 289 -9.02 25.75 7.67
CA VAL A 289 -9.05 26.04 6.24
C VAL A 289 -10.14 25.30 5.46
N VAL A 290 -10.61 24.16 5.95
CA VAL A 290 -11.75 23.42 5.37
C VAL A 290 -13.06 24.21 5.41
N TYR A 291 -13.22 25.06 6.42
CA TYR A 291 -14.45 25.79 6.73
C TYR A 291 -14.36 27.28 6.42
N ASP A 292 -13.16 27.78 6.14
CA ASP A 292 -12.90 29.15 5.72
C ASP A 292 -12.95 29.25 4.18
N CYS A 293 -14.08 29.71 3.64
CA CYS A 293 -14.32 29.75 2.20
C CYS A 293 -13.22 30.52 1.45
N ASP A 294 -12.83 29.99 0.29
CA ASP A 294 -11.81 30.55 -0.61
C ASP A 294 -10.37 30.57 -0.06
N ARG A 295 -10.15 30.22 1.22
CA ARG A 295 -8.81 30.08 1.79
C ARG A 295 -8.15 28.77 1.33
N LEU A 296 -6.94 28.89 0.80
CA LEU A 296 -6.09 27.76 0.39
C LEU A 296 -4.75 27.84 1.11
N PHE A 297 -3.98 26.74 1.08
CA PHE A 297 -2.58 26.80 1.48
C PHE A 297 -1.77 27.69 0.54
N PRO A 298 -0.66 28.29 1.01
CA PRO A 298 0.19 29.15 0.19
C PRO A 298 0.51 28.52 -1.17
N GLU A 299 0.24 29.27 -2.23
CA GLU A 299 0.48 28.84 -3.61
C GLU A 299 1.95 28.45 -3.82
N PRO A 300 2.25 27.19 -4.20
CA PRO A 300 3.61 26.79 -4.52
C PRO A 300 3.99 27.28 -5.94
N PRO A 301 5.30 27.30 -6.27
CA PRO A 301 5.76 27.69 -7.61
C PRO A 301 5.10 26.88 -8.73
N PHE A 302 4.81 27.52 -9.86
CA PHE A 302 4.25 26.84 -11.02
C PHE A 302 5.27 25.86 -11.64
N PRO A 303 4.82 24.82 -12.36
CA PRO A 303 5.71 23.88 -13.03
C PRO A 303 6.76 24.53 -13.95
N ARG A 304 6.38 25.64 -14.61
CA ARG A 304 7.31 26.40 -15.46
C ARG A 304 8.43 27.07 -14.66
N GLU A 305 8.16 27.50 -13.45
CA GLU A 305 9.17 28.09 -12.57
C GLU A 305 10.12 27.01 -12.06
N VAL A 306 9.60 25.83 -11.69
CA VAL A 306 10.43 24.67 -11.32
C VAL A 306 11.39 24.26 -12.44
N HIS A 307 10.95 24.31 -13.70
CA HIS A 307 11.83 24.07 -14.85
C HIS A 307 13.00 25.06 -14.97
N LEU A 308 12.80 26.31 -14.55
CA LEU A 308 13.83 27.35 -14.55
C LEU A 308 14.73 27.29 -13.31
N MET A 309 14.21 26.77 -12.19
CA MET A 309 14.92 26.69 -10.91
C MET A 309 15.98 25.58 -10.87
N GLU A 310 15.70 24.43 -11.49
CA GLU A 310 16.56 23.26 -11.38
C GLU A 310 16.81 22.59 -12.74
N SER A 311 18.09 22.39 -13.04
CA SER A 311 18.57 21.79 -14.29
C SER A 311 18.76 20.28 -14.16
N ASP A 312 19.11 19.80 -12.97
CA ASP A 312 19.27 18.37 -12.68
C ASP A 312 17.91 17.66 -12.78
N PRO A 313 17.75 16.66 -13.66
CA PRO A 313 16.47 16.00 -13.86
C PRO A 313 15.89 15.34 -12.60
N ASN A 314 16.74 14.77 -11.73
CA ASN A 314 16.30 14.04 -10.54
C ASN A 314 15.89 15.01 -9.42
N LYS A 315 16.69 16.06 -9.18
CA LYS A 315 16.32 17.13 -8.24
C LYS A 315 15.07 17.87 -8.71
N ARG A 316 14.97 18.18 -10.00
CA ARG A 316 13.79 18.83 -10.56
C ARG A 316 12.54 17.96 -10.38
N ARG A 317 12.68 16.64 -10.53
CA ARG A 317 11.60 15.69 -10.27
C ARG A 317 11.16 15.70 -8.81
N ALA A 318 12.09 15.78 -7.86
CA ALA A 318 11.78 15.97 -6.45
C ALA A 318 10.93 17.23 -6.22
N LEU A 319 11.32 18.36 -6.83
CA LEU A 319 10.56 19.60 -6.74
C LEU A 319 9.15 19.49 -7.35
N PHE A 320 9.00 18.75 -8.46
CA PHE A 320 7.68 18.47 -9.03
C PHE A 320 6.78 17.68 -8.07
N LEU A 321 7.32 16.64 -7.41
CA LEU A 321 6.57 15.88 -6.40
C LEU A 321 6.15 16.77 -5.23
N SER A 322 7.03 17.68 -4.80
CA SER A 322 6.75 18.64 -3.73
C SER A 322 5.60 19.58 -4.07
N ILE A 323 5.61 20.21 -5.25
CA ILE A 323 4.51 21.10 -5.65
C ILE A 323 3.22 20.33 -5.96
N GLU A 324 3.33 19.10 -6.48
CA GLU A 324 2.18 18.22 -6.75
C GLU A 324 1.38 17.94 -5.46
N CYS A 325 2.09 17.75 -4.33
CA CYS A 325 1.47 17.56 -3.02
C CYS A 325 0.52 18.71 -2.67
N ILE A 326 1.02 19.95 -2.68
CA ILE A 326 0.23 21.12 -2.26
C ILE A 326 -0.82 21.51 -3.29
N HIS A 327 -0.53 21.36 -4.59
CA HIS A 327 -1.57 21.57 -5.61
C HIS A 327 -2.74 20.59 -5.43
N THR A 328 -2.46 19.33 -5.07
CA THR A 328 -3.50 18.32 -4.82
C THR A 328 -4.32 18.63 -3.57
N LEU A 329 -3.66 19.06 -2.47
CA LEU A 329 -4.36 19.53 -1.27
C LEU A 329 -5.28 20.71 -1.59
N ASN A 330 -4.76 21.72 -2.30
CA ASN A 330 -5.51 22.92 -2.65
C ASN A 330 -6.67 22.64 -3.62
N GLU A 331 -6.51 21.71 -4.57
CA GLU A 331 -7.62 21.25 -5.40
C GLU A 331 -8.71 20.57 -4.56
N GLY A 332 -8.31 19.72 -3.60
CA GLY A 332 -9.24 19.07 -2.67
C GLY A 332 -10.03 20.08 -1.84
N LEU A 333 -9.35 21.10 -1.28
CA LEU A 333 -9.98 22.18 -0.53
C LEU A 333 -10.99 22.96 -1.37
N LEU A 334 -10.66 23.31 -2.62
CA LEU A 334 -11.60 23.99 -3.51
C LEU A 334 -12.89 23.19 -3.76
N LEU A 335 -12.75 21.88 -3.95
CA LEU A 335 -13.89 20.99 -4.13
C LEU A 335 -14.71 20.87 -2.84
N GLN A 336 -14.04 20.82 -1.69
CA GLN A 336 -14.70 20.75 -0.38
C GLN A 336 -15.44 22.05 -0.06
N HIS A 337 -14.84 23.22 -0.30
CA HIS A 337 -15.51 24.52 -0.15
C HIS A 337 -16.78 24.60 -0.98
N LYS A 338 -16.71 24.14 -2.24
CA LYS A 338 -17.90 24.04 -3.10
C LYS A 338 -18.95 23.10 -2.52
N ALA A 339 -18.55 21.95 -1.98
CA ALA A 339 -19.46 21.00 -1.32
C ALA A 339 -20.09 21.59 -0.05
N ASN A 340 -19.37 22.45 0.67
CA ASN A 340 -19.86 23.19 1.83
C ASN A 340 -20.77 24.38 1.46
N GLY A 341 -21.00 24.65 0.17
CA GLY A 341 -21.86 25.74 -0.29
C GLY A 341 -21.18 27.12 -0.32
N CYS A 342 -19.84 27.18 -0.28
CA CYS A 342 -19.11 28.43 -0.44
C CYS A 342 -19.43 29.11 -1.78
N PRO A 343 -19.39 30.46 -1.84
CA PRO A 343 -19.50 31.19 -3.10
C PRO A 343 -18.38 30.78 -4.05
N LYS A 344 -18.55 31.08 -5.34
CA LYS A 344 -17.45 30.84 -6.31
C LYS A 344 -16.31 31.80 -5.98
N PRO A 345 -15.06 31.30 -5.82
CA PRO A 345 -13.92 32.16 -5.54
C PRO A 345 -13.68 33.15 -6.68
N THR A 346 -13.17 34.32 -6.32
CA THR A 346 -12.67 35.30 -7.29
C THR A 346 -11.56 34.65 -8.12
N GLY A 347 -11.65 34.80 -9.44
CA GLY A 347 -10.67 34.18 -10.35
C GLY A 347 -9.24 34.66 -10.08
N SER A 348 -8.30 33.73 -9.99
CA SER A 348 -6.87 34.01 -9.91
C SER A 348 -6.10 33.16 -10.93
N LYS A 349 -4.83 33.53 -11.17
CA LYS A 349 -3.92 32.74 -12.01
C LYS A 349 -3.80 31.31 -11.46
N TYR A 350 -3.71 31.16 -10.15
CA TYR A 350 -3.62 29.86 -9.48
C TYR A 350 -4.86 29.00 -9.67
N LEU A 351 -6.05 29.56 -9.45
CA LEU A 351 -7.31 28.84 -9.66
C LEU A 351 -7.51 28.44 -11.12
N SER A 352 -7.04 29.27 -12.05
CA SER A 352 -7.04 28.95 -13.48
C SER A 352 -6.10 27.78 -13.79
N PHE A 353 -4.95 27.71 -13.12
CA PHE A 353 -4.01 26.59 -13.24
C PHE A 353 -4.58 25.29 -12.66
N LEU A 354 -5.17 25.31 -11.47
CA LEU A 354 -5.80 24.12 -10.87
C LEU A 354 -6.96 23.56 -11.70
N ARG A 355 -7.55 24.37 -12.59
CA ARG A 355 -8.60 23.95 -13.55
C ARG A 355 -8.05 23.63 -14.95
N SER A 356 -6.74 23.75 -15.15
CA SER A 356 -6.12 23.62 -16.47
C SER A 356 -5.89 22.15 -16.87
N LYS A 357 -5.82 21.91 -18.18
CA LYS A 357 -5.40 20.60 -18.72
C LYS A 357 -4.00 20.21 -18.27
N THR A 358 -3.08 21.18 -18.18
CA THR A 358 -1.71 20.95 -17.72
C THR A 358 -1.70 20.34 -16.33
N PHE A 359 -2.47 20.90 -15.40
CA PHE A 359 -2.54 20.35 -14.05
C PHE A 359 -3.19 18.95 -14.02
N ALA A 360 -4.27 18.74 -14.78
CA ALA A 360 -4.91 17.43 -14.91
C ALA A 360 -3.95 16.36 -15.47
N GLU A 361 -3.08 16.71 -16.41
CA GLU A 361 -2.05 15.81 -16.96
C GLU A 361 -0.96 15.50 -15.93
N LEU A 362 -0.46 16.52 -15.21
CA LEU A 362 0.58 16.35 -14.18
C LEU A 362 0.13 15.42 -13.05
N THR A 363 -1.14 15.52 -12.67
CA THR A 363 -1.75 14.79 -11.54
C THR A 363 -2.57 13.58 -11.97
N ARG A 364 -2.39 13.11 -13.21
CA ARG A 364 -3.01 11.86 -13.66
C ARG A 364 -2.54 10.69 -12.77
N PRO A 365 -3.39 9.67 -12.53
CA PRO A 365 -3.01 8.49 -11.78
C PRO A 365 -1.70 7.89 -12.30
N LYS A 366 -0.78 7.59 -11.38
CA LYS A 366 0.48 6.90 -11.66
C LYS A 366 0.23 5.40 -11.57
N LEU A 367 0.82 4.67 -12.50
CA LEU A 367 0.76 3.20 -12.50
C LEU A 367 2.07 2.65 -11.94
N LEU A 368 1.98 1.47 -11.35
CA LEU A 368 3.16 0.74 -10.91
C LEU A 368 4.08 0.47 -12.10
N THR A 369 5.36 0.74 -11.90
CA THR A 369 6.42 0.36 -12.84
C THR A 369 7.22 -0.81 -12.24
N PRO A 370 7.95 -1.60 -13.06
CA PRO A 370 8.84 -2.63 -12.51
C PRO A 370 9.83 -2.06 -11.47
N ALA A 371 10.36 -0.85 -11.70
CA ALA A 371 11.23 -0.16 -10.76
C ALA A 371 10.51 0.20 -9.45
N THR A 372 9.24 0.59 -9.53
CA THR A 372 8.40 0.90 -8.35
C THR A 372 8.15 -0.36 -7.49
N ILE A 373 7.97 -1.53 -8.10
CA ILE A 373 7.63 -2.77 -7.38
C ILE A 373 8.87 -3.43 -6.75
N GLN A 374 10.07 -3.15 -7.26
CA GLN A 374 11.31 -3.77 -6.79
C GLN A 374 11.51 -3.56 -5.28
N THR A 375 11.63 -4.67 -4.53
CA THR A 375 11.73 -4.68 -3.07
C THR A 375 13.17 -4.50 -2.57
N GLU A 376 13.36 -4.15 -1.30
CA GLU A 376 14.72 -3.99 -0.74
C GLU A 376 15.59 -5.26 -0.89
N LYS A 377 15.01 -6.45 -0.67
CA LYS A 377 15.72 -7.73 -0.83
C LYS A 377 16.19 -7.98 -2.27
N GLU A 378 15.45 -7.50 -3.27
CA GLU A 378 15.85 -7.55 -4.68
C GLU A 378 16.89 -6.47 -5.00
N SER A 379 16.79 -5.29 -4.38
CA SER A 379 17.75 -4.19 -4.57
C SER A 379 19.16 -4.51 -4.04
N ILE A 380 19.27 -5.29 -2.96
CA ILE A 380 20.55 -5.83 -2.44
C ILE A 380 21.16 -6.84 -3.42
N GLN A 381 20.35 -7.54 -4.22
CA GLN A 381 20.84 -8.40 -5.32
C GLN A 381 21.22 -7.58 -6.57
N THR A 382 20.70 -6.36 -6.74
CA THR A 382 20.96 -5.50 -7.91
C THR A 382 21.91 -4.33 -7.63
N VAL A 383 22.92 -4.50 -6.76
CA VAL A 383 24.15 -3.72 -6.95
C VAL A 383 24.78 -4.24 -8.24
N PRO A 384 24.94 -3.43 -9.29
CA PRO A 384 25.60 -3.88 -10.50
C PRO A 384 27.09 -4.07 -10.16
N LYS A 385 27.45 -5.26 -9.70
CA LYS A 385 28.74 -5.81 -10.13
C LYS A 385 28.67 -5.74 -11.63
N GLN A 386 29.53 -4.92 -12.22
CA GLN A 386 29.80 -4.96 -13.64
C GLN A 386 30.04 -6.43 -14.00
N PHE A 387 29.00 -7.10 -14.50
CA PHE A 387 29.14 -8.33 -15.25
C PHE A 387 29.71 -7.89 -16.58
N ILE A 388 31.01 -7.57 -16.57
CA ILE A 388 31.84 -7.98 -17.70
C ILE A 388 31.55 -9.47 -17.80
N ALA A 389 30.83 -9.85 -18.85
CA ALA A 389 30.59 -11.23 -19.18
C ALA A 389 31.95 -11.87 -19.46
N GLU A 390 32.59 -12.37 -18.40
CA GLU A 390 33.55 -13.45 -18.56
C GLU A 390 32.74 -14.68 -18.97
N PRO A 391 33.07 -15.32 -20.11
CA PRO A 391 32.37 -16.50 -20.55
C PRO A 391 32.71 -17.65 -19.60
N GLY A 392 31.87 -17.85 -18.56
CA GLY A 392 32.06 -18.94 -17.59
C GLY A 392 31.42 -18.79 -16.20
N GLY A 393 30.67 -17.74 -15.90
CA GLY A 393 30.07 -17.55 -14.56
C GLY A 393 28.94 -18.55 -14.24
N GLN A 394 29.21 -19.49 -13.35
CA GLN A 394 28.27 -20.52 -12.87
C GLN A 394 27.04 -19.90 -12.18
N TYR A 395 25.85 -20.18 -12.72
CA TYR A 395 24.58 -20.05 -11.99
C TYR A 395 24.68 -20.80 -10.63
N PRO A 396 23.92 -20.42 -9.58
CA PRO A 396 23.76 -21.27 -8.41
C PRO A 396 23.36 -22.69 -8.86
N LYS A 397 23.86 -23.74 -8.17
CA LYS A 397 23.61 -25.14 -8.55
C LYS A 397 22.12 -25.47 -8.46
N ILE A 398 21.41 -25.29 -9.57
CA ILE A 398 19.99 -25.58 -9.73
C ILE A 398 19.87 -26.94 -10.42
N HIS A 399 18.91 -27.75 -9.98
CA HIS A 399 18.56 -29.03 -10.60
C HIS A 399 17.04 -29.15 -10.64
N THR A 400 16.47 -29.31 -11.82
CA THR A 400 15.03 -29.42 -12.02
C THR A 400 14.60 -30.87 -11.90
N ILE A 401 13.59 -31.13 -11.06
CA ILE A 401 12.98 -32.45 -10.92
C ILE A 401 11.50 -32.38 -11.29
N PHE A 402 11.00 -33.42 -11.93
CA PHE A 402 9.57 -33.59 -12.22
C PHE A 402 9.20 -35.07 -12.09
N SER A 403 7.96 -35.37 -11.71
CA SER A 403 7.49 -36.74 -11.51
C SER A 403 6.53 -37.18 -12.62
N THR A 404 6.61 -38.47 -12.98
CA THR A 404 5.72 -39.10 -13.95
C THR A 404 5.49 -40.57 -13.58
N GLU A 405 4.44 -41.17 -14.14
CA GLU A 405 4.17 -42.62 -14.02
C GLU A 405 4.55 -43.39 -15.29
N CYS A 406 4.67 -44.72 -15.20
CA CYS A 406 4.94 -45.62 -16.34
C CYS A 406 3.72 -45.81 -17.27
N ILE A 407 3.09 -44.70 -17.72
CA ILE A 407 1.97 -44.75 -18.67
C ILE A 407 2.20 -43.81 -19.85
N LYS A 408 1.74 -44.22 -21.04
CA LYS A 408 1.89 -43.46 -22.30
C LYS A 408 1.38 -42.02 -22.24
N TYR A 409 0.45 -41.74 -21.31
CA TYR A 409 -0.07 -40.38 -21.10
C TYR A 409 1.03 -39.40 -20.65
N PHE A 410 2.00 -39.83 -19.85
CA PHE A 410 3.09 -38.95 -19.39
C PHE A 410 4.27 -38.91 -20.36
N ASP A 411 4.35 -39.81 -21.35
CA ASP A 411 5.48 -39.88 -22.28
C ASP A 411 5.58 -38.63 -23.15
N TRP A 412 4.49 -38.22 -23.78
CA TRP A 412 4.48 -37.01 -24.63
C TRP A 412 4.68 -35.73 -23.81
N GLN A 413 4.20 -35.70 -22.56
CA GLN A 413 4.41 -34.59 -21.63
C GLN A 413 5.88 -34.50 -21.21
N THR A 414 6.52 -35.65 -20.98
CA THR A 414 7.96 -35.75 -20.69
C THR A 414 8.77 -35.17 -21.84
N VAL A 415 8.50 -35.59 -23.07
CA VAL A 415 9.20 -35.08 -24.25
C VAL A 415 9.01 -33.56 -24.39
N GLY A 416 7.77 -33.07 -24.23
CA GLY A 416 7.47 -31.64 -24.29
C GLY A 416 8.21 -30.83 -23.22
N LEU A 417 8.21 -31.31 -21.97
CA LEU A 417 8.87 -30.64 -20.86
C LEU A 417 10.39 -30.61 -21.04
N VAL A 418 11.01 -31.75 -21.37
CA VAL A 418 12.46 -31.83 -21.60
C VAL A 418 12.87 -30.95 -22.79
N HIS A 419 12.09 -30.94 -23.87
CA HIS A 419 12.37 -30.05 -25.00
C HIS A 419 12.27 -28.57 -24.60
N SER A 420 11.20 -28.18 -23.89
CA SER A 420 11.04 -26.80 -23.41
C SER A 420 12.11 -26.36 -22.42
N PHE A 421 12.62 -27.28 -21.59
CA PHE A 421 13.69 -27.03 -20.64
C PHE A 421 14.99 -26.64 -21.35
N HIS A 422 15.34 -27.36 -22.42
CA HIS A 422 16.52 -27.03 -23.22
C HIS A 422 16.34 -25.74 -24.04
N LEU A 423 15.13 -25.45 -24.52
CA LEU A 423 14.86 -24.23 -25.29
C LEU A 423 14.76 -22.96 -24.43
N SER A 424 14.29 -23.07 -23.18
CA SER A 424 14.08 -21.91 -22.31
C SER A 424 15.37 -21.30 -21.78
N GLY A 425 16.49 -22.01 -21.89
CA GLY A 425 17.74 -21.62 -21.25
C GLY A 425 17.71 -21.78 -19.73
N GLN A 426 16.80 -22.61 -19.20
CA GLN A 426 16.72 -22.90 -17.77
C GLN A 426 18.08 -23.45 -17.29
N PRO A 427 18.72 -22.82 -16.28
CA PRO A 427 20.02 -23.24 -15.81
C PRO A 427 19.93 -24.56 -15.03
N GLY A 428 20.97 -25.39 -15.13
CA GLY A 428 21.07 -26.65 -14.40
C GLY A 428 20.75 -27.91 -15.22
N ASN A 429 20.65 -29.05 -14.54
CA ASN A 429 20.25 -30.32 -15.14
C ASN A 429 18.77 -30.62 -14.82
N ILE A 430 18.16 -31.50 -15.62
CA ILE A 430 16.80 -31.99 -15.40
C ILE A 430 16.82 -33.49 -15.10
N THR A 431 16.00 -33.96 -14.16
CA THR A 431 15.80 -35.39 -13.87
C THR A 431 14.33 -35.70 -13.65
N ARG A 432 13.87 -36.76 -14.29
CA ARG A 432 12.55 -37.33 -14.11
C ARG A 432 12.55 -38.32 -12.95
N LEU A 433 11.60 -38.18 -12.03
CA LEU A 433 11.29 -39.17 -11.01
C LEU A 433 10.19 -40.08 -11.57
N LEU A 434 10.56 -41.28 -11.99
CA LEU A 434 9.66 -42.22 -12.63
C LEU A 434 9.10 -43.19 -11.59
N SER A 435 7.80 -43.06 -11.30
CA SER A 435 7.04 -43.77 -10.27
C SER A 435 6.22 -44.91 -10.88
N CYS A 436 6.62 -46.16 -10.65
CA CYS A 436 6.01 -47.32 -11.31
C CYS A 436 5.84 -48.50 -10.36
N SER A 437 4.86 -49.37 -10.63
CA SER A 437 4.84 -50.71 -10.03
C SER A 437 5.98 -51.55 -10.63
N ASP A 438 6.40 -52.59 -9.92
CA ASP A 438 7.44 -53.51 -10.41
C ASP A 438 7.01 -54.23 -11.71
N GLU A 439 5.70 -54.46 -11.87
CA GLU A 439 5.12 -55.04 -13.09
C GLU A 439 5.18 -54.06 -14.27
N ASP A 440 4.74 -52.82 -14.07
CA ASP A 440 4.72 -51.80 -15.12
C ASP A 440 6.12 -51.43 -15.56
N LEU A 441 7.07 -51.35 -14.61
CA LEU A 441 8.45 -51.01 -14.90
C LEU A 441 9.14 -52.02 -15.82
N LYS A 442 8.77 -53.31 -15.74
CA LYS A 442 9.33 -54.36 -16.63
C LYS A 442 8.87 -54.23 -18.09
N GLN A 443 7.70 -53.64 -18.31
CA GLN A 443 7.08 -53.53 -19.63
C GLN A 443 7.16 -52.11 -20.22
N TYR A 444 7.50 -51.13 -19.40
CA TYR A 444 7.66 -49.74 -19.83
C TYR A 444 8.81 -49.62 -20.83
N THR A 445 8.64 -48.78 -21.86
CA THR A 445 9.66 -48.59 -22.90
C THR A 445 10.22 -47.17 -22.91
N GLY A 446 9.58 -46.23 -22.22
CA GLY A 446 9.94 -44.80 -22.24
C GLY A 446 11.05 -44.42 -21.25
N HIS A 447 11.98 -45.32 -20.95
CA HIS A 447 13.03 -45.11 -19.93
C HIS A 447 13.98 -43.95 -20.27
N ASP A 448 14.22 -43.74 -21.56
CA ASP A 448 15.18 -42.82 -22.15
C ASP A 448 14.60 -41.45 -22.53
N LEU A 449 13.31 -41.21 -22.27
CA LEU A 449 12.65 -39.93 -22.57
C LEU A 449 13.23 -38.74 -21.79
N ALA A 450 13.90 -39.00 -20.66
CA ALA A 450 14.60 -38.02 -19.84
C ALA A 450 15.67 -38.73 -18.97
N PRO A 451 16.70 -38.02 -18.47
CA PRO A 451 17.51 -38.53 -17.37
C PRO A 451 16.59 -38.93 -16.21
N THR A 452 16.58 -40.21 -15.84
CA THR A 452 15.52 -40.77 -14.99
C THR A 452 16.09 -41.38 -13.70
N HIS A 453 15.44 -41.07 -12.58
CA HIS A 453 15.61 -41.75 -11.30
C HIS A 453 14.31 -42.51 -10.97
N TYR A 454 14.43 -43.81 -10.68
CA TYR A 454 13.29 -44.66 -10.39
C TYR A 454 12.89 -44.51 -8.92
N VAL A 455 11.61 -44.28 -8.67
CA VAL A 455 11.05 -44.17 -7.32
C VAL A 455 9.89 -45.16 -7.15
N PRO A 456 9.66 -45.70 -5.94
CA PRO A 456 8.54 -46.62 -5.71
C PRO A 456 7.20 -45.96 -6.02
N SER A 457 6.28 -46.69 -6.64
CA SER A 457 4.92 -46.18 -6.81
C SER A 457 4.14 -46.13 -5.50
N MET A 458 3.57 -44.96 -5.22
CA MET A 458 2.60 -44.73 -4.14
C MET A 458 1.21 -44.48 -4.70
N SER A 459 0.96 -44.84 -5.97
CA SER A 459 -0.33 -44.68 -6.64
C SER A 459 -1.45 -45.51 -6.02
N LYS A 460 -1.10 -46.48 -5.16
CA LYS A 460 -1.99 -47.11 -4.20
C LYS A 460 -1.51 -46.77 -2.81
N HIS A 461 -2.41 -46.30 -1.97
CA HIS A 461 -2.03 -45.97 -0.61
C HIS A 461 -1.57 -47.23 0.14
N PRO A 462 -0.37 -47.25 0.77
CA PRO A 462 0.23 -48.47 1.32
C PRO A 462 -0.53 -49.07 2.51
N LEU A 463 -1.46 -48.32 3.14
CA LEU A 463 -2.25 -48.77 4.28
C LEU A 463 -3.71 -49.11 3.92
N THR A 464 -4.25 -48.48 2.89
CA THR A 464 -5.69 -48.55 2.55
C THR A 464 -5.95 -49.17 1.18
N GLY A 465 -4.93 -49.20 0.31
CA GLY A 465 -4.98 -49.86 -1.00
C GLY A 465 -5.84 -49.15 -2.04
N ASP A 466 -6.35 -47.96 -1.72
CA ASP A 466 -7.10 -47.08 -2.62
C ASP A 466 -6.20 -46.27 -3.55
#